data_AF-A0A6A6K0E6-F1
#
_entry.id   AF-A0A6A6K0E6-F1
#
_cell.length_a   1.000
_cell.length_b   1.000
_cell.length_c   1.000
_cell.angle_alpha   90.00
_cell.angle_beta   90.00
_cell.angle_gamma   90.00
#
_symmetry.space_group_name_H-M   'P 1'
#
loop_
_entity.id
_entity.type
_entity.pdbx_description
1 polymer ?
#
loop_
_entity_poly.entity_id
_entity_poly.type
_entity_poly.pdbx_seq_one_letter_code
_entity_poly.pdbx_strand_id
1 'polypeptide(L)'
;MLDNKAKFPENISYGSVGGPTFSTVISELGGGKEQRKANWTRSHNRGKALPFRFKDWSDYAATGQKIGVGDGKSLNFQLVKRYYAGEHSYTRKISKPVDGTVKVYLNEALQEYTRDYGIDFSSGIVTFATPPAHDDIIHADFEFDVLVRFDTDFLAFSLDAHGNYGCHSVPLVEVSE
;
A
#
# COMPACT_ATOMS: atom_id res chain seq x y z
N MET A 1 1.04 12.98 -12.60
CA MET A 1 1.17 11.79 -11.72
C MET A 1 0.16 10.77 -12.20
N LEU A 2 0.54 9.50 -12.37
CA LEU A 2 -0.38 8.43 -12.75
C LEU A 2 -1.33 8.19 -11.58
N ASP A 3 -2.64 8.27 -11.82
CA ASP A 3 -3.66 7.90 -10.86
C ASP A 3 -3.64 6.37 -10.74
N ASN A 4 -2.88 5.83 -9.77
CA ASN A 4 -2.81 4.40 -9.49
C ASN A 4 -4.16 3.87 -8.94
N LYS A 5 -5.20 3.91 -9.78
CA LYS A 5 -6.56 3.44 -9.54
C LYS A 5 -6.68 1.92 -9.63
N ALA A 6 -5.75 1.27 -10.33
CA ALA A 6 -5.73 -0.18 -10.43
C ALA A 6 -5.57 -0.78 -9.02
N LYS A 7 -6.49 -1.66 -8.64
CA LYS A 7 -6.49 -2.39 -7.37
C LYS A 7 -6.52 -3.88 -7.63
N PHE A 8 -5.68 -4.62 -6.91
CA PHE A 8 -5.65 -6.07 -7.01
C PHE A 8 -6.96 -6.67 -6.47
N PRO A 9 -7.53 -7.72 -7.10
CA PRO A 9 -8.79 -8.29 -6.65
C PRO A 9 -8.74 -8.78 -5.20
N GLU A 10 -9.65 -8.27 -4.36
CA GLU A 10 -9.64 -8.54 -2.91
C GLU A 10 -9.96 -10.02 -2.58
N ASN A 11 -10.78 -10.67 -3.39
CA ASN A 11 -11.10 -12.09 -3.26
C ASN A 11 -9.89 -13.00 -3.51
N ILE A 12 -8.85 -12.48 -4.19
CA ILE A 12 -7.60 -13.20 -4.44
C ILE A 12 -6.54 -12.81 -3.40
N SER A 13 -6.52 -11.55 -2.92
CA SER A 13 -5.58 -11.15 -1.86
C SER A 13 -5.92 -11.76 -0.51
N TYR A 14 -7.17 -12.17 -0.27
CA TYR A 14 -7.57 -12.81 0.96
C TYR A 14 -6.76 -14.11 1.22
N GLY A 15 -5.97 -14.12 2.31
CA GLY A 15 -5.08 -15.24 2.67
C GLY A 15 -3.63 -15.11 2.18
N SER A 16 -3.24 -14.02 1.50
CA SER A 16 -1.84 -13.74 1.18
C SER A 16 -1.02 -13.46 2.44
N VAL A 17 0.25 -13.89 2.48
CA VAL A 17 1.20 -13.60 3.56
C VAL A 17 2.32 -12.71 3.03
N GLY A 18 2.50 -11.53 3.61
CA GLY A 18 3.58 -10.59 3.29
C GLY A 18 4.56 -10.45 4.45
N GLY A 19 5.85 -10.30 4.16
CA GLY A 19 6.91 -10.05 5.14
C GLY A 19 8.14 -9.42 4.48
N PRO A 20 8.99 -8.71 5.23
CA PRO A 20 10.18 -8.07 4.68
C PRO A 20 11.12 -9.12 4.08
N THR A 21 11.37 -9.05 2.77
CA THR A 21 12.35 -9.91 2.07
C THR A 21 13.62 -9.12 1.77
N PHE A 22 14.76 -9.61 2.24
CA PHE A 22 16.08 -9.10 1.87
C PHE A 22 16.56 -9.85 0.62
N SER A 23 16.86 -9.11 -0.45
CA SER A 23 17.35 -9.69 -1.72
C SER A 23 18.84 -10.01 -1.59
N THR A 24 19.18 -11.28 -1.37
CA THR A 24 20.56 -11.77 -1.51
C THR A 24 20.60 -12.72 -2.70
N VAL A 25 21.06 -12.22 -3.84
CA VAL A 25 21.31 -13.06 -5.02
C VAL A 25 22.74 -13.62 -4.91
N ILE A 26 22.86 -14.95 -4.79
CA ILE A 26 24.13 -15.66 -4.94
C ILE A 26 24.21 -16.13 -6.40
N SER A 27 25.20 -15.63 -7.13
CA SER A 27 25.49 -16.04 -8.50
C SER A 27 26.63 -17.06 -8.51
N GLU A 28 26.34 -18.31 -8.89
CA GLU A 28 27.36 -19.33 -9.18
C GLU A 28 27.92 -19.14 -10.60
N LEU A 29 29.25 -19.14 -10.72
CA LEU A 29 29.97 -19.15 -11.99
C LEU A 29 30.43 -20.58 -12.31
N GLY A 30 30.07 -21.04 -13.51
CA GLY A 30 30.84 -22.04 -14.25
C GLY A 30 30.17 -23.40 -14.40
N GLY A 31 29.70 -23.70 -15.62
CA GLY A 31 29.34 -25.07 -15.99
C GLY A 31 28.31 -25.18 -17.09
N GLY A 32 28.67 -24.70 -18.29
CA GLY A 32 27.78 -24.60 -19.44
C GLY A 32 27.03 -25.88 -19.82
N LYS A 33 25.70 -25.79 -19.83
CA LYS A 33 24.83 -26.05 -20.98
C LYS A 33 23.39 -25.82 -20.53
N GLU A 34 22.84 -24.64 -20.82
CA GLU A 34 21.39 -24.48 -20.90
C GLU A 34 21.05 -23.77 -22.22
N GLN A 35 20.24 -24.43 -23.04
CA GLN A 35 19.57 -23.80 -24.18
C GLN A 35 18.12 -23.53 -23.79
N ARG A 36 17.70 -22.27 -23.91
CA ARG A 36 16.29 -21.92 -24.18
C ARG A 36 16.22 -20.74 -25.14
N LYS A 37 15.82 -21.03 -26.38
CA LYS A 37 15.38 -20.01 -27.33
C LYS A 37 13.87 -19.83 -27.18
N ALA A 38 13.46 -18.61 -26.86
CA ALA A 38 12.24 -18.03 -27.41
C ALA A 38 12.43 -16.51 -27.48
N ASN A 39 12.89 -16.02 -28.65
CA ASN A 39 12.87 -14.61 -28.98
C ASN A 39 11.41 -14.18 -29.18
N TRP A 40 10.79 -13.64 -28.13
CA TRP A 40 9.52 -12.92 -28.22
C TRP A 40 9.80 -11.42 -28.30
N THR A 41 10.37 -10.98 -29.41
CA THR A 41 10.52 -9.55 -29.73
C THR A 41 9.12 -8.94 -29.89
N ARG A 42 8.72 -8.14 -28.89
CA ARG A 42 7.49 -7.34 -28.70
C ARG A 42 6.52 -7.79 -27.59
N SER A 43 6.98 -8.48 -26.54
CA SER A 43 6.14 -8.62 -25.34
C SER A 43 6.01 -7.28 -24.61
N HIS A 44 4.81 -6.70 -24.60
CA HIS A 44 4.45 -5.52 -23.80
C HIS A 44 4.30 -5.89 -22.31
N ASN A 45 5.23 -6.67 -21.75
CA ASN A 45 5.15 -7.09 -20.35
C ASN A 45 5.76 -6.00 -19.48
N ARG A 46 4.90 -5.05 -19.06
CA ARG A 46 5.22 -4.01 -18.07
C ARG A 46 4.80 -4.44 -16.66
N GLY A 47 4.95 -5.72 -16.33
CA GLY A 47 4.53 -6.28 -15.03
C GLY A 47 5.22 -5.59 -13.86
N LYS A 48 6.54 -5.38 -13.95
CA LYS A 48 7.28 -4.58 -12.96
C LYS A 48 7.07 -3.07 -13.09
N ALA A 49 6.53 -2.57 -14.19
CA ALA A 49 6.66 -1.13 -14.49
C ALA A 49 5.52 -0.27 -13.91
N LEU A 50 4.40 -0.88 -13.48
CA LEU A 50 3.24 -0.15 -12.99
C LEU A 50 2.81 -0.67 -11.62
N PRO A 51 2.85 0.18 -10.58
CA PRO A 51 2.30 -0.17 -9.28
C PRO A 51 0.77 -0.15 -9.30
N PHE A 52 0.18 -0.96 -8.43
CA PHE A 52 -1.24 -1.04 -8.16
C PHE A 52 -1.49 -1.12 -6.65
N ARG A 53 -2.70 -0.79 -6.24
CA ARG A 53 -3.15 -0.87 -4.84
C ARG A 53 -3.34 -2.32 -4.44
N PHE A 54 -2.82 -2.68 -3.28
CA PHE A 54 -2.94 -3.99 -2.68
C PHE A 54 -3.39 -3.88 -1.23
N LYS A 55 -4.46 -4.59 -0.88
CA LYS A 55 -4.97 -4.66 0.48
C LYS A 55 -4.28 -5.82 1.21
N ASP A 56 -3.40 -5.49 2.16
CA ASP A 56 -2.79 -6.46 3.06
C ASP A 56 -3.72 -6.72 4.24
N TRP A 57 -4.44 -7.84 4.21
CA TRP A 57 -5.42 -8.20 5.23
C TRP A 57 -4.85 -8.33 6.65
N SER A 58 -3.53 -8.49 6.81
CA SER A 58 -2.91 -8.51 8.13
C SER A 58 -2.68 -7.12 8.72
N ASP A 59 -2.70 -6.06 7.89
CA ASP A 59 -2.25 -4.72 8.30
C ASP A 59 -3.08 -3.56 7.73
N TYR A 60 -4.16 -3.82 6.98
CA TYR A 60 -4.92 -2.84 6.18
C TYR A 60 -5.63 -1.72 6.94
N ALA A 61 -5.70 -1.75 8.28
CA ALA A 61 -6.51 -0.83 9.05
C ALA A 61 -5.73 -0.18 10.21
N ALA A 62 -6.13 1.04 10.56
CA ALA A 62 -5.67 1.74 11.75
C ALA A 62 -6.85 2.40 12.46
N THR A 63 -6.83 2.39 13.79
CA THR A 63 -7.87 2.96 14.65
C THR A 63 -7.21 3.83 15.71
N GLY A 64 -7.79 5.00 15.99
CA GLY A 64 -7.31 5.95 16.99
C GLY A 64 -5.90 6.46 16.73
N GLN A 65 -5.43 6.48 15.48
CA GLN A 65 -4.05 6.88 15.19
C GLN A 65 -3.89 8.38 15.37
N LYS A 66 -2.99 8.80 16.26
CA LYS A 66 -2.63 10.21 16.41
C LYS A 66 -1.85 10.68 15.19
N ILE A 67 -2.44 11.55 14.38
CA ILE A 67 -1.85 12.10 13.16
C ILE A 67 -1.26 13.50 13.35
N GLY A 68 -1.61 14.20 14.43
CA GLY A 68 -1.09 15.54 14.69
C GLY A 68 -1.57 16.16 16.00
N VAL A 69 -1.13 17.39 16.21
CA VAL A 69 -1.64 18.32 17.23
C VAL A 69 -1.89 19.65 16.53
N GLY A 70 -3.03 20.28 16.81
CA GLY A 70 -3.37 21.59 16.27
C GLY A 70 -2.47 22.68 16.81
N ASP A 71 -2.18 23.66 15.96
CA ASP A 71 -1.37 24.86 16.28
C ASP A 71 -2.17 26.15 16.01
N GLY A 72 -3.46 26.03 15.68
CA GLY A 72 -4.33 27.14 15.29
C GLY A 72 -4.04 27.73 13.90
N LYS A 73 -3.16 27.11 13.09
CA LYS A 73 -2.70 27.66 11.79
C LYS A 73 -2.66 26.63 10.66
N SER A 74 -2.13 25.45 10.94
CA SER A 74 -1.93 24.37 9.97
C SER A 74 -3.25 23.70 9.63
N LEU A 75 -3.50 23.55 8.32
CA LEU A 75 -4.69 22.87 7.80
C LEU A 75 -4.41 21.43 7.39
N ASN A 76 -3.16 21.10 7.07
CA ASN A 76 -2.79 19.86 6.41
C ASN A 76 -2.08 18.92 7.38
N PHE A 77 -2.59 17.70 7.50
CA PHE A 77 -2.04 16.65 8.35
C PHE A 77 -1.93 15.33 7.58
N GLN A 78 -0.77 14.69 7.62
CA GLN A 78 -0.52 13.43 6.92
C GLN A 78 -1.13 12.26 7.71
N LEU A 79 -1.91 11.39 7.07
CA LEU A 79 -2.28 10.12 7.66
C LEU A 79 -1.03 9.27 7.90
N VAL A 80 -0.92 8.74 9.11
CA VAL A 80 0.20 7.91 9.53
C VAL A 80 -0.28 6.71 10.32
N LYS A 81 0.47 5.61 10.22
CA LYS A 81 0.31 4.45 11.09
C LYS A 81 1.60 4.22 11.86
N ARG A 82 1.51 4.17 13.19
CA ARG A 82 2.66 3.88 14.05
C ARG A 82 2.68 2.41 14.44
N TYR A 83 3.81 1.77 14.19
CA TYR A 83 4.12 0.40 14.56
C TYR A 83 5.04 0.41 15.77
N TYR A 84 4.80 -0.53 16.69
CA TYR A 84 5.60 -0.71 17.88
C TYR A 84 6.29 -2.07 17.81
N ALA A 85 7.59 -2.08 18.06
CA ALA A 85 8.42 -3.27 18.16
C ALA A 85 9.23 -3.17 19.45
N GLY A 86 8.63 -3.63 20.56
CA GLY A 86 9.17 -3.42 21.91
C GLY A 86 9.23 -1.93 22.24
N GLU A 87 10.41 -1.44 22.62
CA GLU A 87 10.64 -0.01 22.92
C GLU A 87 10.84 0.86 21.67
N HIS A 88 10.98 0.24 20.50
CA HIS A 88 11.14 0.97 19.25
C HIS A 88 9.78 1.24 18.59
N SER A 89 9.67 2.38 17.93
CA SER A 89 8.52 2.69 17.09
C SER A 89 8.96 3.14 15.70
N TYR A 90 8.17 2.76 14.70
CA TYR A 90 8.31 3.20 13.32
C TYR A 90 6.98 3.83 12.89
N THR A 91 7.04 4.99 12.22
CA THR A 91 5.85 5.68 11.72
C THR A 91 5.85 5.63 10.20
N ARG A 92 4.85 4.97 9.64
CA ARG A 92 4.61 4.88 8.19
C ARG A 92 3.69 6.01 7.74
N LYS A 93 4.07 6.69 6.66
CA LYS A 93 3.14 7.59 5.95
C LYS A 93 2.15 6.75 5.17
N ILE A 94 0.87 7.09 5.28
CA ILE A 94 -0.21 6.39 4.59
C ILE A 94 -0.68 7.26 3.45
N SER A 95 -0.41 6.87 2.21
CA SER A 95 -0.69 7.68 1.02
C SER A 95 -1.83 7.19 0.15
N LYS A 96 -2.28 5.94 0.36
CA LYS A 96 -3.44 5.34 -0.31
C LYS A 96 -4.52 4.93 0.70
N PRO A 97 -5.09 5.87 1.46
CA PRO A 97 -6.28 5.55 2.25
C PRO A 97 -7.42 5.08 1.33
N VAL A 98 -8.29 4.22 1.87
CA VAL A 98 -9.47 3.73 1.17
C VAL A 98 -10.59 4.75 1.30
N ASP A 99 -11.17 5.13 0.18
CA ASP A 99 -12.32 6.05 0.13
C ASP A 99 -13.49 5.52 0.96
N GLY A 100 -14.19 6.41 1.65
CA GLY A 100 -15.29 6.10 2.56
C GLY A 100 -14.90 5.50 3.91
N THR A 101 -13.62 5.23 4.17
CA THR A 101 -13.19 4.62 5.45
C THR A 101 -12.57 5.60 6.44
N VAL A 102 -12.10 6.76 5.97
CA VAL A 102 -11.38 7.73 6.80
C VAL A 102 -12.36 8.46 7.71
N LYS A 103 -12.09 8.44 9.02
CA LYS A 103 -12.77 9.24 10.04
C LYS A 103 -11.74 10.03 10.82
N VAL A 104 -12.00 11.31 11.06
CA VAL A 104 -11.09 12.22 11.78
C VAL A 104 -11.78 12.72 13.03
N TYR A 105 -11.01 12.81 14.11
CA TYR A 105 -11.48 13.25 15.43
C TYR A 105 -10.57 14.36 15.96
N LEU A 106 -11.18 15.40 16.55
CA LEU A 106 -10.49 16.42 17.32
C LEU A 106 -10.89 16.25 18.79
N ASN A 107 -9.93 15.98 19.67
CA ASN A 107 -10.19 15.70 21.09
C ASN A 107 -11.32 14.67 21.29
N GLU A 108 -11.26 13.56 20.55
CA GLU A 108 -12.25 12.47 20.54
C GLU A 108 -13.62 12.82 19.90
N ALA A 109 -13.87 14.07 19.53
CA ALA A 109 -15.09 14.46 18.81
C ALA A 109 -14.97 14.18 17.31
N LEU A 110 -15.89 13.37 16.78
CA LEU A 110 -15.97 13.04 15.34
C LEU A 110 -16.25 14.29 14.50
N GLN A 111 -15.42 14.51 13.49
CA GLN A 111 -15.57 15.57 12.49
C GLN A 111 -16.35 15.06 11.27
N GLU A 112 -17.08 15.94 10.59
CA GLU A 112 -17.86 15.60 9.42
C GLU A 112 -17.03 15.69 8.14
N TYR A 113 -16.94 14.57 7.42
CA TYR A 113 -16.25 14.50 6.14
C TYR A 113 -16.92 15.44 5.11
N THR A 114 -16.11 16.10 4.28
CA THR A 114 -16.47 17.13 3.27
C THR A 114 -16.94 18.47 3.82
N ARG A 115 -17.47 18.53 5.06
CA ARG A 115 -17.79 19.80 5.73
C ARG A 115 -16.59 20.34 6.51
N ASP A 116 -16.05 19.53 7.40
CA ASP A 116 -15.02 19.97 8.36
C ASP A 116 -13.61 19.66 7.85
N TYR A 117 -13.47 18.64 7.00
CA TYR A 117 -12.21 18.27 6.35
C TYR A 117 -12.41 17.55 5.01
N GLY A 118 -11.38 17.59 4.16
CA GLY A 118 -11.23 16.79 2.95
C GLY A 118 -10.02 15.87 3.01
N ILE A 119 -9.96 14.87 2.11
CA ILE A 119 -8.85 13.92 2.01
C ILE A 119 -8.35 13.90 0.57
N ASP A 120 -7.04 14.02 0.38
CA ASP A 120 -6.40 13.64 -0.87
C ASP A 120 -6.05 12.14 -0.83
N PHE A 121 -6.84 11.31 -1.51
CA PHE A 121 -6.64 9.85 -1.54
C PHE A 121 -5.42 9.38 -2.35
N SER A 122 -4.66 10.32 -2.95
CA SER A 122 -3.41 10.04 -3.63
C SER A 122 -2.18 10.30 -2.78
N SER A 123 -2.26 11.18 -1.79
CA SER A 123 -1.17 11.52 -0.86
C SER A 123 -1.46 11.15 0.60
N GLY A 124 -2.72 10.89 0.93
CA GLY A 124 -3.21 10.65 2.29
C GLY A 124 -3.15 11.87 3.20
N ILE A 125 -3.18 13.08 2.61
CA ILE A 125 -3.24 14.33 3.37
C ILE A 125 -4.71 14.61 3.73
N VAL A 126 -4.94 14.84 5.02
CA VAL A 126 -6.16 15.41 5.59
C VAL A 126 -6.03 16.94 5.55
N THR A 127 -6.99 17.62 4.95
CA THR A 127 -7.05 19.09 4.92
C THR A 127 -8.31 19.55 5.63
N PHE A 128 -8.14 20.23 6.77
CA PHE A 128 -9.26 20.82 7.49
C PHE A 128 -9.80 22.08 6.79
N ALA A 129 -11.08 22.38 6.99
CA ALA A 129 -11.70 23.62 6.53
C ALA A 129 -11.30 24.82 7.41
N THR A 130 -11.11 24.58 8.72
CA THR A 130 -10.63 25.56 9.71
C THR A 130 -9.44 24.94 10.45
N PRO A 131 -8.35 25.68 10.75
CA PRO A 131 -7.24 25.12 11.49
C PRO A 131 -7.69 24.56 12.85
N PRO A 132 -7.34 23.31 13.19
CA PRO A 132 -7.55 22.79 14.55
C PRO A 132 -6.90 23.72 15.58
N ALA A 133 -7.56 23.92 16.71
CA ALA A 133 -7.10 24.87 17.72
C ALA A 133 -5.76 24.42 18.32
N HIS A 134 -5.04 25.35 18.95
CA HIS A 134 -3.81 25.02 19.64
C HIS A 134 -4.06 23.92 20.67
N ASP A 135 -3.21 22.89 20.67
CA ASP A 135 -3.27 21.69 21.51
C ASP A 135 -4.39 20.68 21.19
N ASP A 136 -5.23 20.92 20.17
CA ASP A 136 -6.21 19.91 19.74
C ASP A 136 -5.50 18.63 19.30
N ILE A 137 -5.84 17.50 19.92
CA ILE A 137 -5.28 16.21 19.53
C ILE A 137 -6.07 15.65 18.35
N ILE A 138 -5.35 15.41 17.25
CA ILE A 138 -5.95 14.93 16.01
C ILE A 138 -5.74 13.43 15.88
N HIS A 139 -6.84 12.67 15.90
CA HIS A 139 -6.85 11.23 15.68
C HIS A 139 -7.56 10.86 14.38
N ALA A 140 -7.23 9.71 13.80
CA ALA A 140 -7.94 9.17 12.65
C ALA A 140 -8.09 7.64 12.70
N ASP A 141 -9.22 7.18 12.16
CA ASP A 141 -9.47 5.78 11.78
C ASP A 141 -9.48 5.71 10.26
N PHE A 142 -8.90 4.66 9.68
CA PHE A 142 -8.90 4.47 8.23
C PHE A 142 -8.49 3.05 7.84
N GLU A 143 -8.94 2.61 6.66
CA GLU A 143 -8.28 1.54 5.92
C GLU A 143 -7.31 2.13 4.89
N PHE A 144 -6.32 1.35 4.49
CA PHE A 144 -5.37 1.75 3.44
C PHE A 144 -4.93 0.57 2.58
N ASP A 145 -4.54 0.91 1.35
CA ASP A 145 -3.88 0.00 0.43
C ASP A 145 -2.37 0.29 0.42
N VAL A 146 -1.56 -0.71 0.10
CA VAL A 146 -0.13 -0.57 -0.18
C VAL A 146 0.08 -0.49 -1.69
N LEU A 147 0.93 0.42 -2.16
CA LEU A 147 1.36 0.38 -3.56
C LEU A 147 2.39 -0.73 -3.74
N VAL A 148 2.03 -1.72 -4.54
CA VAL A 148 2.92 -2.82 -4.90
C VAL A 148 2.99 -2.95 -6.42
N ARG A 149 4.02 -3.62 -6.90
CA ARG A 149 4.13 -4.07 -8.29
C ARG A 149 4.53 -5.53 -8.31
N PHE A 150 4.41 -6.17 -9.47
CA PHE A 150 5.00 -7.50 -9.63
C PHE A 150 6.52 -7.40 -9.44
N ASP A 151 7.09 -8.41 -8.79
CA ASP A 151 8.53 -8.54 -8.65
C ASP A 151 9.18 -9.05 -9.95
N THR A 152 8.40 -9.72 -10.80
CA THR A 152 8.82 -10.33 -12.07
C THR A 152 7.96 -9.85 -13.25
N ASP A 153 8.54 -9.78 -14.44
CA ASP A 153 7.79 -9.53 -15.69
C ASP A 153 7.16 -10.82 -16.27
N PHE A 154 7.40 -11.97 -15.62
CA PHE A 154 6.93 -13.28 -16.01
C PHE A 154 6.23 -13.96 -14.83
N LEU A 155 4.95 -14.33 -15.00
CA LEU A 155 4.24 -15.19 -14.08
C LEU A 155 4.31 -16.63 -14.58
N ALA A 156 4.80 -17.54 -13.72
CA ALA A 156 4.77 -18.96 -14.02
C ALA A 156 3.34 -19.47 -13.82
N PHE A 157 2.74 -20.01 -14.89
CA PHE A 157 1.47 -20.70 -14.84
C PHE A 157 1.69 -22.21 -15.00
N SER A 158 0.92 -23.00 -14.27
CA SER A 158 0.77 -24.44 -14.50
C SER A 158 -0.55 -24.70 -15.21
N LEU A 159 -0.58 -25.76 -16.02
CA LEU A 159 -1.79 -26.33 -16.57
C LEU A 159 -2.02 -27.67 -15.86
N ASP A 160 -3.18 -27.86 -15.24
CA ASP A 160 -3.52 -29.15 -14.66
C ASP A 160 -4.01 -30.14 -15.74
N ALA A 161 -4.18 -31.40 -15.35
CA ALA A 161 -4.63 -32.47 -16.27
C ALA A 161 -6.04 -32.23 -16.85
N HIS A 162 -6.80 -31.28 -16.30
CA HIS A 162 -8.16 -30.93 -16.74
C HIS A 162 -8.17 -29.66 -17.59
N GLY A 163 -7.01 -29.08 -17.90
CA GLY A 163 -6.89 -27.88 -18.71
C GLY A 163 -7.11 -26.57 -17.94
N ASN A 164 -7.06 -26.60 -16.60
CA ASN A 164 -7.15 -25.38 -15.79
C ASN A 164 -5.77 -24.73 -15.65
N TYR A 165 -5.72 -23.42 -15.87
CA TYR A 165 -4.54 -22.62 -15.60
C TYR A 165 -4.50 -22.24 -14.11
N GLY A 166 -3.36 -22.48 -13.47
CA GLY A 166 -3.08 -22.07 -12.10
C GLY A 166 -1.81 -21.25 -12.00
N CYS A 167 -1.74 -20.33 -11.04
CA CYS A 167 -0.50 -19.69 -10.65
C CYS A 167 -0.29 -19.96 -9.16
N HIS A 168 0.83 -20.61 -8.82
CA HIS A 168 1.07 -21.05 -7.44
C HIS A 168 1.52 -19.90 -6.53
N SER A 169 2.29 -18.95 -7.07
CA SER A 169 2.78 -17.80 -6.33
C SER A 169 2.96 -16.59 -7.25
N VAL A 170 2.54 -15.43 -6.76
CA VAL A 170 2.63 -14.14 -7.45
C VAL A 170 3.43 -13.20 -6.53
N PRO A 171 4.77 -13.12 -6.68
CA PRO A 171 5.59 -12.29 -5.81
C PRO A 171 5.35 -10.80 -6.12
N LEU A 172 5.10 -10.03 -5.06
CA LEU A 172 4.87 -8.60 -5.10
C LEU A 172 5.94 -7.87 -4.28
N VAL A 173 6.31 -6.67 -4.72
CA VAL A 173 7.22 -5.79 -3.99
C VAL A 173 6.57 -4.43 -3.80
N GLU A 174 6.67 -3.89 -2.58
CA GLU A 174 6.22 -2.55 -2.26
C GLU A 174 7.06 -1.51 -3.02
N VAL A 175 6.40 -0.45 -3.49
CA VAL A 175 7.04 0.69 -4.13
C VAL A 175 7.06 1.84 -3.14
N SER A 176 8.27 2.29 -2.79
CA SER A 176 8.44 3.52 -2.03
C SER A 176 8.03 4.73 -2.87
N GLU A 177 7.25 5.63 -2.28
CA GLU A 177 6.90 6.93 -2.87
C GLU A 177 7.96 8.00 -2.62
#